data_AF-A0A967IAY2-F1
#
_entry.id   AF-A0A967IAY2-F1
#
_cell.length_a   1.000
_cell.length_b   1.000
_cell.length_c   1.000
_cell.angle_alpha   90.00
_cell.angle_beta   90.00
_cell.angle_gamma   90.00
#
_symmetry.space_group_name_H-M   'P 1'
#
loop_
_entity.id
_entity.type
_entity.pdbx_description
1 polymer ?
#
loop_
_entity_poly.entity_id
_entity_poly.type
_entity_poly.pdbx_seq_one_letter_code
_entity_poly.pdbx_strand_id
1 'polypeptide(L)'
;AQYRILHHLTGAERNLCVVGDDDQSIYAWRGANPGNILDFEKDFPGAKVVKLESNYRSTGNILAAANGVIANNKARKDKVLRAMTGEGEPLVHVNCLDEEEEAQHVITHIRNAIYNREAGYSDFAILYRTNVQSRVFEEQLRYEDIPYVLIGGQQFFDRKEVKDVLAYLRVILNPRDEVNLLRILNYPRRGIGPTSADRLIRASAERNCSLWDVLENPAGIELEPRVRDAVSRFVGLLQSYRQRFRTSSGLAALLRQLVKDIDIEGELHRTLNDPDRAR
;
A
#
# COMPACT_ATOMS: atom_id res chain seq x y z
N ALA A 1 -12.69 14.01 10.04
CA ALA A 1 -11.45 14.83 10.07
C ALA A 1 -11.26 15.63 8.79
N GLN A 2 -11.15 14.99 7.61
CA GLN A 2 -10.97 15.65 6.31
C GLN A 2 -11.98 16.78 6.05
N TYR A 3 -13.27 16.52 6.28
CA TYR A 3 -14.32 17.53 6.12
C TYR A 3 -14.10 18.80 6.96
N ARG A 4 -13.67 18.64 8.22
CA ARG A 4 -13.37 19.77 9.12
C ARG A 4 -12.16 20.58 8.63
N ILE A 5 -11.15 19.91 8.09
CA ILE A 5 -9.98 20.58 7.50
C ILE A 5 -10.42 21.43 6.32
N LEU A 6 -11.23 20.87 5.41
CA LEU A 6 -11.79 21.62 4.28
C LEU A 6 -12.56 22.85 4.76
N HIS A 7 -13.44 22.70 5.74
CA HIS A 7 -14.21 23.81 6.30
C HIS A 7 -13.32 24.94 6.85
N HIS A 8 -12.21 24.61 7.52
CA HIS A 8 -11.26 25.62 8.00
C HIS A 8 -10.44 26.26 6.88
N LEU A 9 -10.07 25.50 5.84
CA LEU A 9 -9.30 26.03 4.70
C LEU A 9 -10.13 26.97 3.82
N THR A 10 -11.44 26.74 3.70
CA THR A 10 -12.32 27.56 2.86
C THR A 10 -12.60 28.95 3.41
N GLY A 11 -12.33 29.20 4.69
CA GLY A 11 -12.45 30.51 5.32
C GLY A 11 -13.80 31.20 5.10
N ALA A 12 -13.78 32.54 5.03
CA ALA A 12 -14.98 33.36 4.83
C ALA A 12 -15.45 33.40 3.35
N GLU A 13 -14.55 33.22 2.40
CA GLU A 13 -14.84 33.33 0.97
C GLU A 13 -15.67 32.14 0.44
N ARG A 14 -15.56 30.98 1.08
CA ARG A 14 -16.35 29.76 0.76
C ARG A 14 -16.30 29.35 -0.72
N ASN A 15 -15.22 29.70 -1.43
CA ASN A 15 -14.96 29.32 -2.82
C ASN A 15 -14.55 27.84 -2.92
N LEU A 16 -15.51 26.94 -2.71
CA LEU A 16 -15.30 25.49 -2.70
C LEU A 16 -16.13 24.82 -3.79
N CYS A 17 -15.46 24.06 -4.66
CA CYS A 17 -16.10 23.13 -5.57
C CYS A 17 -15.74 21.70 -5.15
N VAL A 18 -16.74 20.89 -4.84
CA VAL A 18 -16.58 19.46 -4.55
C VAL A 18 -17.29 18.64 -5.63
N VAL A 19 -16.68 17.52 -5.98
CA VAL A 19 -17.25 16.55 -6.92
C VAL A 19 -17.24 15.20 -6.24
N GLY A 20 -18.32 14.45 -6.37
CA GLY A 20 -18.42 13.10 -5.83
C GLY A 20 -19.71 12.42 -6.24
N ASP A 21 -19.78 11.14 -5.92
CA ASP A 21 -20.92 10.28 -6.18
C ASP A 21 -21.25 9.55 -4.86
N ASP A 22 -22.43 9.82 -4.32
CA ASP A 22 -22.94 9.21 -3.10
C ASP A 22 -23.14 7.69 -3.23
N ASP A 23 -23.52 7.21 -4.42
CA ASP A 23 -23.70 5.78 -4.71
C ASP A 23 -22.36 5.03 -4.77
N GLN A 24 -21.23 5.75 -4.90
CA GLN A 24 -19.87 5.18 -4.94
C GLN A 24 -19.12 5.30 -3.60
N SER A 25 -19.81 5.65 -2.51
CA SER A 25 -19.18 5.74 -1.19
C SER A 25 -18.95 4.36 -0.55
N ILE A 26 -17.85 3.71 -0.92
CA ILE A 26 -17.49 2.34 -0.46
C ILE A 26 -16.54 2.28 0.76
N TYR A 27 -16.15 3.42 1.33
CA TYR A 27 -15.15 3.53 2.41
C TYR A 27 -15.73 3.79 3.80
N ALA A 28 -17.03 3.49 4.03
CA ALA A 28 -17.70 3.78 5.30
C ALA A 28 -16.99 3.16 6.52
N TRP A 29 -16.44 1.95 6.37
CA TRP A 29 -15.66 1.25 7.40
C TRP A 29 -14.34 1.93 7.77
N ARG A 30 -13.83 2.84 6.93
CA ARG A 30 -12.67 3.72 7.22
C ARG A 30 -13.09 5.10 7.74
N GLY A 31 -14.37 5.30 8.04
CA GLY A 31 -14.92 6.56 8.53
C GLY A 31 -15.29 7.56 7.42
N ALA A 32 -15.41 7.12 6.16
CA ALA A 32 -16.03 7.94 5.13
C ALA A 32 -17.53 8.08 5.44
N ASN A 33 -18.06 9.30 5.33
CA ASN A 33 -19.48 9.57 5.56
C ASN A 33 -20.12 10.12 4.28
N PRO A 34 -21.07 9.40 3.65
CA PRO A 34 -21.86 9.92 2.54
C PRO A 34 -22.58 11.24 2.88
N GLY A 35 -22.90 11.47 4.16
CA GLY A 35 -23.45 12.73 4.65
C GLY A 35 -22.64 13.96 4.23
N ASN A 36 -21.32 13.85 4.08
CA ASN A 36 -20.48 14.97 3.66
C ASN A 36 -20.86 15.53 2.28
N ILE A 37 -21.42 14.71 1.38
CA ILE A 37 -21.91 15.15 0.07
C ILE A 37 -23.44 15.37 0.07
N LEU A 38 -24.17 14.53 0.81
CA LEU A 38 -25.64 14.63 0.91
C LEU A 38 -26.07 15.93 1.58
N ASP A 39 -25.38 16.30 2.67
CA ASP A 39 -25.68 17.47 3.50
C ASP A 39 -24.86 18.72 3.10
N PHE A 40 -24.12 18.67 1.99
CA PHE A 40 -23.24 19.78 1.57
C PHE A 40 -23.98 21.12 1.44
N GLU A 41 -25.22 21.09 0.95
CA GLU A 41 -26.07 22.28 0.80
C GLU A 41 -26.50 22.88 2.15
N LYS A 42 -26.53 22.08 3.22
CA LYS A 42 -26.82 22.55 4.58
C LYS A 42 -25.61 23.27 5.18
N ASP A 43 -24.42 22.73 4.94
CA ASP A 43 -23.18 23.27 5.50
C ASP A 43 -22.64 24.48 4.71
N PHE A 44 -22.95 24.53 3.40
CA PHE A 44 -22.62 25.64 2.51
C PHE A 44 -23.90 26.21 1.87
N PRO A 45 -24.69 27.02 2.60
CA PRO A 45 -25.88 27.66 2.06
C PRO A 45 -25.56 28.50 0.81
N GLY A 46 -26.37 28.35 -0.23
CA GLY A 46 -26.14 28.99 -1.53
C GLY A 46 -25.25 28.20 -2.50
N ALA A 47 -24.79 27.01 -2.13
CA ALA A 47 -24.07 26.12 -3.03
C ALA A 47 -24.88 25.79 -4.29
N LYS A 48 -24.24 25.93 -5.46
CA LYS A 48 -24.82 25.53 -6.74
C LYS A 48 -24.64 24.02 -6.92
N VAL A 49 -25.74 23.28 -7.04
CA VAL A 49 -25.71 21.85 -7.36
C VAL A 49 -25.78 21.65 -8.87
N VAL A 50 -24.85 20.86 -9.41
CA VAL A 50 -24.86 20.43 -10.81
C VAL A 50 -24.88 18.91 -10.83
N LYS A 51 -25.91 18.33 -11.46
CA LYS A 51 -26.04 16.89 -11.65
C LYS A 51 -25.55 16.51 -13.04
N LEU A 52 -24.64 15.54 -13.11
CA LEU A 52 -24.16 14.98 -14.37
C LEU A 52 -24.80 13.60 -14.57
N GLU A 53 -25.80 13.54 -15.45
CA GLU A 53 -26.58 12.31 -15.68
C GLU A 53 -26.12 11.56 -16.94
N SER A 54 -25.29 12.19 -17.76
CA SER A 54 -24.74 11.60 -18.98
C SER A 54 -23.56 10.67 -18.67
N ASN A 55 -23.70 9.38 -18.96
CA ASN A 55 -22.62 8.40 -18.85
C ASN A 55 -21.97 8.15 -20.22
N TYR A 56 -20.68 8.45 -20.32
CA TYR A 56 -19.89 8.29 -21.54
C TYR A 56 -18.98 7.05 -21.53
N ARG A 57 -18.99 6.26 -20.44
CA ARG A 57 -18.10 5.12 -20.24
C ARG A 57 -18.77 3.79 -20.61
N SER A 58 -20.01 3.60 -20.17
CA SER A 58 -20.70 2.32 -20.19
C SER A 58 -21.85 2.33 -21.21
N THR A 59 -22.12 1.17 -21.81
CA THR A 59 -23.22 0.94 -22.74
C THR A 59 -24.57 0.89 -22.02
N GLY A 60 -25.66 0.96 -22.79
CA GLY A 60 -27.03 0.93 -22.29
C GLY A 60 -27.31 -0.26 -21.37
N ASN A 61 -26.95 -1.47 -21.80
CA ASN A 61 -27.17 -2.70 -21.02
C ASN A 61 -26.44 -2.70 -19.66
N ILE A 62 -25.16 -2.29 -19.64
CA ILE A 62 -24.38 -2.19 -18.40
C ILE A 62 -25.02 -1.17 -17.45
N LEU A 63 -25.42 -0.01 -17.99
CA LEU A 63 -25.98 1.08 -17.20
C LEU A 63 -27.38 0.75 -16.68
N ALA A 64 -28.19 0.04 -17.45
CA ALA A 64 -29.50 -0.44 -17.04
C ALA A 64 -29.39 -1.37 -15.82
N ALA A 65 -28.44 -2.31 -15.83
CA ALA A 65 -28.20 -3.18 -14.68
C ALA A 65 -27.69 -2.39 -13.46
N ALA A 66 -26.74 -1.47 -13.65
CA ALA A 66 -26.24 -0.63 -12.56
C ALA A 66 -27.36 0.21 -11.91
N ASN A 67 -28.22 0.84 -12.74
CA ASN A 67 -29.38 1.59 -12.28
C ASN A 67 -30.40 0.68 -11.56
N GLY A 68 -30.61 -0.55 -12.04
CA GLY A 68 -31.49 -1.53 -11.40
C GLY A 68 -31.00 -1.97 -10.02
N VAL A 69 -29.70 -2.22 -9.87
CA VAL A 69 -29.10 -2.57 -8.57
C VAL A 69 -29.20 -1.40 -7.59
N ILE A 70 -28.80 -0.19 -8.01
CA ILE A 70 -28.74 0.96 -7.10
C ILE A 70 -30.11 1.49 -6.67
N ALA A 71 -31.17 1.24 -7.45
CA ALA A 71 -32.54 1.64 -7.10
C ALA A 71 -33.04 1.02 -5.78
N ASN A 72 -32.41 -0.05 -5.29
CA ASN A 72 -32.75 -0.68 -4.02
C ASN A 72 -32.23 0.09 -2.79
N ASN A 73 -31.34 1.08 -2.97
CA ASN A 73 -30.79 1.88 -1.88
C ASN A 73 -31.75 2.99 -1.45
N LYS A 74 -31.98 3.12 -0.13
CA LYS A 74 -32.96 4.06 0.45
C LYS A 74 -32.44 5.48 0.67
N ALA A 75 -31.14 5.66 0.86
CA ALA A 75 -30.54 6.94 1.25
C ALA A 75 -29.53 7.40 0.19
N ARG A 76 -30.05 8.06 -0.86
CA ARG A 76 -29.28 8.59 -1.99
C ARG A 76 -29.91 9.86 -2.55
N LYS A 77 -29.16 10.67 -3.28
CA LYS A 77 -29.74 11.71 -4.14
C LYS A 77 -30.36 11.05 -5.37
N ASP A 78 -31.58 11.47 -5.70
CA ASP A 78 -32.22 10.98 -6.91
C ASP A 78 -31.46 11.45 -8.16
N LYS A 79 -31.00 10.47 -8.94
CA LYS A 79 -30.33 10.63 -10.22
C LYS A 79 -30.44 9.31 -10.99
N VAL A 80 -30.66 9.45 -12.30
CA VAL A 80 -30.68 8.32 -13.23
C VAL A 80 -29.62 8.57 -14.29
N LEU A 81 -28.65 7.67 -14.39
CA LEU A 81 -27.60 7.78 -15.40
C LEU A 81 -28.14 7.31 -16.75
N ARG A 82 -27.84 8.06 -17.81
CA ARG A 82 -28.23 7.77 -19.19
C ARG A 82 -26.99 7.55 -20.05
N ALA A 83 -26.96 6.44 -20.78
CA ALA A 83 -25.85 6.11 -21.65
C ALA A 83 -25.82 7.05 -22.87
N MET A 84 -24.64 7.49 -23.26
CA MET A 84 -24.41 8.26 -24.49
C MET A 84 -23.86 7.39 -25.62
N THR A 85 -23.67 6.10 -25.35
CA THR A 85 -23.24 5.07 -26.29
C THR A 85 -24.43 4.17 -26.65
N GLY A 86 -24.23 3.23 -27.58
CA GLY A 86 -25.27 2.26 -27.93
C GLY A 86 -25.59 1.27 -26.79
N GLU A 87 -26.56 0.39 -27.03
CA GLU A 87 -26.98 -0.62 -26.03
C GLU A 87 -25.85 -1.56 -25.61
N GLY A 88 -24.94 -1.87 -26.54
CA GLY A 88 -23.84 -2.81 -26.31
C GLY A 88 -24.32 -4.25 -26.18
N GLU A 89 -23.43 -5.13 -25.74
CA GLU A 89 -23.73 -6.55 -25.55
C GLU A 89 -24.54 -6.80 -24.27
N PRO A 90 -25.36 -7.86 -24.21
CA PRO A 90 -26.02 -8.28 -22.99
C PRO A 90 -25.01 -8.68 -21.91
N LEU A 91 -25.38 -8.49 -20.65
CA LEU A 91 -24.58 -9.00 -19.53
C LEU A 91 -24.66 -10.52 -19.48
N VAL A 92 -23.50 -11.16 -19.33
CA VAL A 92 -23.39 -12.61 -19.17
C VAL A 92 -23.24 -12.94 -17.69
N HIS A 93 -24.04 -13.89 -17.22
CA HIS A 93 -23.96 -14.44 -15.87
C HIS A 93 -23.75 -15.94 -15.96
N VAL A 94 -22.76 -16.44 -15.23
CA VAL A 94 -22.34 -17.84 -15.25
C VAL A 94 -22.28 -18.34 -13.82
N ASN A 95 -22.93 -19.48 -13.57
CA ASN A 95 -22.79 -20.19 -12.31
C ASN A 95 -21.78 -21.32 -12.50
N CYS A 96 -20.73 -21.31 -11.70
CA CYS A 96 -19.72 -22.35 -11.65
C CYS A 96 -19.90 -23.19 -10.38
N LEU A 97 -19.41 -24.43 -10.40
CA LEU A 97 -19.46 -25.36 -9.27
C LEU A 97 -18.53 -24.94 -8.14
N ASP A 98 -17.35 -24.43 -8.50
CA ASP A 98 -16.32 -23.97 -7.58
C ASP A 98 -15.48 -22.83 -8.18
N GLU A 99 -14.51 -22.36 -7.39
CA GLU A 99 -13.60 -21.26 -7.74
C GLU A 99 -12.61 -21.63 -8.86
N GLU A 100 -12.25 -22.91 -9.00
CA GLU A 100 -11.35 -23.36 -10.06
C GLU A 100 -12.05 -23.33 -11.42
N GLU A 101 -13.30 -23.81 -11.48
CA GLU A 101 -14.14 -23.73 -12.69
C GLU A 101 -14.44 -22.27 -13.05
N GLU A 102 -14.72 -21.40 -12.08
CA GLU A 102 -14.92 -19.96 -12.31
C GLU A 102 -13.67 -19.34 -12.97
N ALA A 103 -12.49 -19.59 -12.40
CA ALA A 103 -11.24 -19.08 -12.94
C ALA A 103 -10.98 -19.62 -14.35
N GLN A 104 -11.14 -20.93 -14.56
CA GLN A 104 -10.95 -21.55 -15.88
C GLN A 104 -11.92 -20.97 -16.93
N HIS A 105 -13.18 -20.74 -16.55
CA HIS A 105 -14.19 -20.14 -17.42
C HIS A 105 -13.79 -18.73 -17.85
N VAL A 106 -13.41 -17.87 -16.89
CA VAL A 106 -12.97 -16.49 -17.16
C VAL A 106 -11.72 -16.47 -18.03
N ILE A 107 -10.72 -17.30 -17.73
CA ILE A 107 -9.46 -17.33 -18.48
C ILE A 107 -9.66 -17.87 -19.90
N THR A 108 -10.51 -18.89 -20.07
CA THR A 108 -10.87 -19.41 -21.39
C THR A 108 -11.55 -18.33 -22.23
N HIS A 109 -12.45 -17.55 -21.63
CA HIS A 109 -13.11 -16.43 -22.32
C HIS A 109 -12.11 -15.37 -22.77
N ILE A 110 -11.19 -14.94 -21.90
CA ILE A 110 -10.12 -13.99 -22.24
C ILE A 110 -9.28 -14.53 -23.39
N ARG A 111 -8.82 -15.79 -23.31
CA ARG A 111 -8.00 -16.42 -24.34
C ARG A 111 -8.69 -16.46 -25.69
N ASN A 112 -9.98 -16.80 -25.72
CA ASN A 112 -10.77 -16.84 -26.95
C ASN A 112 -10.91 -15.46 -27.60
N ALA A 113 -11.21 -14.42 -26.81
CA ALA A 113 -11.30 -13.05 -27.32
C ALA A 113 -9.96 -12.55 -27.88
N ILE A 114 -8.84 -12.91 -27.24
CA ILE A 114 -7.48 -12.61 -27.72
C ILE A 114 -7.18 -13.35 -29.03
N TYR A 115 -7.49 -14.65 -29.09
CA TYR A 115 -7.28 -15.49 -30.27
C TYR A 115 -8.07 -14.96 -31.48
N ASN A 116 -9.32 -14.54 -31.26
CA ASN A 116 -10.20 -13.95 -32.27
C ASN A 116 -9.84 -12.51 -32.64
N ARG A 117 -8.86 -11.89 -31.95
CA ARG A 117 -8.45 -10.49 -32.12
C ARG A 117 -9.57 -9.48 -31.83
N GLU A 118 -10.44 -9.80 -30.88
CA GLU A 118 -11.55 -8.94 -30.46
C GLU A 118 -11.08 -7.87 -29.44
N ALA A 119 -10.06 -8.17 -28.64
CA ALA A 119 -9.49 -7.29 -27.62
C ALA A 119 -8.02 -7.63 -27.33
N GLY A 120 -7.32 -6.76 -26.62
CA GLY A 120 -5.99 -7.02 -26.05
C GLY A 120 -6.04 -7.38 -24.56
N TYR A 121 -4.95 -7.92 -24.00
CA TYR A 121 -4.91 -8.31 -22.57
C TYR A 121 -5.21 -7.14 -21.62
N SER A 122 -4.83 -5.91 -22.01
CA SER A 122 -5.08 -4.69 -21.24
C SER A 122 -6.54 -4.27 -21.16
N ASP A 123 -7.41 -4.85 -22.00
CA ASP A 123 -8.83 -4.49 -22.06
C ASP A 123 -9.69 -5.31 -21.06
N PHE A 124 -9.07 -6.28 -20.38
CA PHE A 124 -9.72 -7.12 -19.39
C PHE A 124 -9.34 -6.71 -17.96
N ALA A 125 -10.33 -6.74 -17.07
CA ALA A 125 -10.13 -6.56 -15.63
C ALA A 125 -10.96 -7.58 -14.86
N ILE A 126 -10.32 -8.31 -13.95
CA ILE A 126 -10.98 -9.24 -13.02
C ILE A 126 -11.15 -8.51 -11.68
N LEU A 127 -12.40 -8.34 -11.25
CA LEU A 127 -12.75 -7.65 -10.00
C LEU A 127 -13.34 -8.64 -9.02
N TYR A 128 -12.79 -8.68 -7.81
CA TYR A 128 -13.21 -9.56 -6.72
C TYR A 128 -13.41 -8.78 -5.42
N ARG A 129 -14.12 -9.40 -4.46
CA ARG A 129 -14.50 -8.74 -3.21
C ARG A 129 -13.37 -8.70 -2.17
N THR A 130 -12.55 -9.76 -2.14
CA THR A 130 -11.44 -9.93 -1.17
C THR A 130 -10.18 -10.40 -1.88
N ASN A 131 -9.01 -10.02 -1.36
CA ASN A 131 -7.72 -10.36 -1.98
C ASN A 131 -7.41 -11.86 -1.97
N VAL A 132 -8.06 -12.66 -1.12
CA VAL A 132 -7.85 -14.12 -1.10
C VAL A 132 -8.31 -14.77 -2.40
N GLN A 133 -9.35 -14.19 -3.04
CA GLN A 133 -9.90 -14.69 -4.30
C GLN A 133 -8.93 -14.53 -5.49
N SER A 134 -7.91 -13.67 -5.39
CA SER A 134 -6.97 -13.46 -6.51
C SER A 134 -6.18 -14.71 -6.86
N ARG A 135 -5.90 -15.54 -5.86
CA ARG A 135 -4.96 -16.66 -5.96
C ARG A 135 -5.31 -17.64 -7.07
N VAL A 136 -6.59 -18.06 -7.15
CA VAL A 136 -7.02 -19.07 -8.13
C VAL A 136 -6.92 -18.51 -9.56
N PHE A 137 -7.28 -17.24 -9.76
CA PHE A 137 -7.08 -16.56 -11.03
C PHE A 137 -5.59 -16.42 -11.39
N GLU A 138 -4.73 -16.06 -10.43
CA GLU A 138 -3.28 -15.91 -10.66
C GLU A 138 -2.62 -17.25 -11.05
N GLU A 139 -3.04 -18.35 -10.43
CA GLU A 139 -2.56 -19.70 -10.74
C GLU A 139 -2.98 -20.11 -12.16
N GLN A 140 -4.23 -19.88 -12.55
CA GLN A 140 -4.73 -20.19 -13.90
C GLN A 140 -4.13 -19.28 -14.98
N LEU A 141 -4.00 -17.97 -14.72
CA LEU A 141 -3.34 -17.02 -15.63
C LEU A 141 -1.89 -17.44 -15.90
N ARG A 142 -1.18 -17.89 -14.85
CA ARG A 142 0.19 -18.39 -14.99
C ARG A 142 0.25 -19.71 -15.74
N TYR A 143 -0.69 -20.61 -15.50
CA TYR A 143 -0.77 -21.89 -16.20
C TYR A 143 -0.96 -21.73 -17.71
N GLU A 144 -1.79 -20.76 -18.11
CA GLU A 144 -2.07 -20.42 -19.52
C GLU A 144 -1.09 -19.39 -20.13
N ASP A 145 -0.03 -19.03 -19.42
CA ASP A 145 1.00 -18.04 -19.83
C ASP A 145 0.39 -16.67 -20.26
N ILE A 146 -0.64 -16.23 -19.54
CA ILE A 146 -1.30 -14.94 -19.78
C ILE A 146 -0.68 -13.87 -18.88
N PRO A 147 -0.21 -12.74 -19.45
CA PRO A 147 0.35 -11.65 -18.67
C PRO A 147 -0.73 -10.95 -17.84
N TYR A 148 -0.45 -10.70 -16.56
CA TYR A 148 -1.38 -10.00 -15.66
C TYR A 148 -0.66 -9.03 -14.72
N VAL A 149 -1.44 -8.08 -14.18
CA VAL A 149 -0.99 -7.14 -13.14
C VAL A 149 -1.90 -7.24 -11.94
N LEU A 150 -1.37 -7.65 -10.80
CA LEU A 150 -2.11 -7.71 -9.55
C LEU A 150 -2.11 -6.33 -8.85
N ILE A 151 -3.27 -5.70 -8.74
CA ILE A 151 -3.44 -4.43 -8.00
C ILE A 151 -3.85 -4.75 -6.56
N GLY A 152 -3.08 -4.25 -5.58
CA GLY A 152 -3.38 -4.45 -4.16
C GLY A 152 -2.81 -5.73 -3.54
N GLY A 153 -1.95 -6.45 -4.27
CA GLY A 153 -1.05 -7.46 -3.70
C GLY A 153 0.02 -6.86 -2.81
N GLN A 154 1.09 -7.62 -2.51
CA GLN A 154 2.20 -7.12 -1.69
C GLN A 154 2.83 -5.88 -2.34
N GLN A 155 2.62 -4.70 -1.74
CA GLN A 155 3.18 -3.47 -2.26
C GLN A 155 4.70 -3.51 -2.18
N PHE A 156 5.38 -2.78 -3.05
CA PHE A 156 6.84 -2.67 -3.03
C PHE A 156 7.37 -2.30 -1.63
N PHE A 157 6.74 -1.31 -0.98
CA PHE A 157 7.10 -0.87 0.37
C PHE A 157 6.71 -1.84 1.49
N ASP A 158 5.93 -2.89 1.18
CA ASP A 158 5.58 -3.93 2.14
C ASP A 158 6.59 -5.07 2.20
N ARG A 159 7.45 -5.17 1.19
CA ARG A 159 8.52 -6.16 1.12
C ARG A 159 9.49 -6.00 2.29
N LYS A 160 9.96 -7.12 2.83
CA LYS A 160 10.76 -7.15 4.05
C LYS A 160 12.05 -6.35 3.88
N GLU A 161 12.76 -6.62 2.80
CA GLU A 161 14.00 -5.96 2.38
C GLU A 161 13.82 -4.45 2.22
N VAL A 162 12.69 -4.01 1.63
CA VAL A 162 12.39 -2.58 1.47
C VAL A 162 12.08 -1.94 2.82
N LYS A 163 11.31 -2.60 3.69
CA LYS A 163 11.03 -2.15 5.06
C LYS A 163 12.31 -2.06 5.90
N ASP A 164 13.23 -3.01 5.73
CA ASP A 164 14.51 -3.04 6.44
C ASP A 164 15.38 -1.85 6.03
N VAL A 165 15.53 -1.58 4.73
CA VAL A 165 16.25 -0.40 4.22
C VAL A 165 15.59 0.91 4.67
N LEU A 166 14.25 0.99 4.62
CA LEU A 166 13.53 2.17 5.11
C LEU A 166 13.74 2.41 6.61
N ALA A 167 13.84 1.35 7.41
CA ALA A 167 14.10 1.46 8.83
C ALA A 167 15.50 2.05 9.10
N TYR A 168 16.53 1.68 8.31
CA TYR A 168 17.83 2.37 8.36
C TYR A 168 17.69 3.86 8.11
N LEU A 169 17.01 4.25 7.04
CA LEU A 169 16.85 5.66 6.68
C LEU A 169 16.08 6.45 7.76
N ARG A 170 15.04 5.84 8.34
CA ARG A 170 14.26 6.44 9.43
C ARG A 170 15.10 6.66 10.68
N VAL A 171 15.91 5.69 11.09
CA VAL A 171 16.80 5.81 12.25
C VAL A 171 17.92 6.83 11.99
N ILE A 172 18.50 6.85 10.79
CA ILE A 172 19.51 7.85 10.40
C ILE A 172 18.95 9.27 10.53
N LEU A 173 17.71 9.49 10.07
CA LEU A 173 17.01 10.77 10.17
C LEU A 173 16.63 11.09 11.63
N ASN A 174 15.95 10.14 12.28
CA ASN A 174 15.45 10.23 13.65
C ASN A 174 15.94 9.03 14.51
N PRO A 175 17.04 9.18 15.25
CA PRO A 175 17.59 8.11 16.08
C PRO A 175 16.68 7.71 17.24
N ARG A 176 15.68 8.54 17.57
CA ARG A 176 14.67 8.25 18.60
C ARG A 176 13.54 7.34 18.11
N ASP A 177 13.58 6.90 16.84
CA ASP A 177 12.64 5.92 16.31
C ASP A 177 12.99 4.51 16.80
N GLU A 178 12.57 4.18 18.02
CA GLU A 178 12.91 2.92 18.69
C GLU A 178 12.37 1.69 17.95
N VAL A 179 11.20 1.81 17.32
CA VAL A 179 10.57 0.71 16.56
C VAL A 179 11.46 0.33 15.37
N ASN A 180 11.93 1.32 14.60
CA ASN A 180 12.81 1.06 13.48
C ASN A 180 14.23 0.69 13.92
N LEU A 181 14.72 1.24 15.04
CA LEU A 181 16.02 0.90 15.62
C LEU A 181 16.08 -0.57 16.07
N LEU A 182 15.06 -1.05 16.78
CA LEU A 182 14.95 -2.45 17.19
C LEU A 182 14.86 -3.40 15.99
N ARG A 183 14.12 -3.00 14.95
CA ARG A 183 13.99 -3.78 13.70
C ARG A 183 15.34 -4.05 13.05
N ILE A 184 16.23 -3.06 13.02
CA ILE A 184 17.51 -3.14 12.30
C ILE A 184 18.70 -3.48 13.18
N LEU A 185 18.54 -3.49 14.51
CA LEU A 185 19.63 -3.66 15.49
C LEU A 185 20.52 -4.87 15.14
N ASN A 186 19.92 -6.01 14.84
CA ASN A 186 20.62 -7.23 14.44
C ASN A 186 20.32 -7.69 13.01
N TYR A 187 19.83 -6.80 12.14
CA TYR A 187 19.58 -7.12 10.73
C TYR A 187 20.30 -6.17 9.77
N PRO A 188 21.14 -6.65 8.83
CA PRO A 188 21.74 -7.99 8.75
C PRO A 188 22.41 -8.49 10.03
N ARG A 189 22.59 -9.80 10.19
CA ARG A 189 23.09 -10.42 11.44
C ARG A 189 24.46 -9.84 11.83
N ARG A 190 24.56 -9.29 13.04
CA ARG A 190 25.80 -8.68 13.58
C ARG A 190 26.27 -9.30 14.91
N GLY A 191 25.63 -10.38 15.34
CA GLY A 191 25.95 -11.02 16.61
C GLY A 191 25.34 -10.34 17.84
N ILE A 192 24.36 -9.45 17.66
CA ILE A 192 23.59 -8.88 18.77
C ILE A 192 22.41 -9.80 19.06
N GLY A 193 22.62 -10.77 19.94
CA GLY A 193 21.59 -11.74 20.32
C GLY A 193 20.43 -11.12 21.13
N PRO A 194 19.31 -11.85 21.28
CA PRO A 194 18.12 -11.35 21.99
C PRO A 194 18.41 -10.97 23.43
N THR A 195 19.23 -11.75 24.14
CA THR A 195 19.64 -11.46 25.53
C THR A 195 20.42 -10.17 25.67
N SER A 196 21.27 -9.85 24.69
CA SER A 196 22.04 -8.60 24.67
C SER A 196 21.17 -7.41 24.31
N ALA A 197 20.25 -7.58 23.34
CA ALA A 197 19.27 -6.56 23.00
C ALA A 197 18.37 -6.22 24.20
N ASP A 198 17.87 -7.23 24.92
CA ASP A 198 17.06 -7.04 26.13
C ASP A 198 17.80 -6.28 27.23
N ARG A 199 19.09 -6.56 27.43
CA ARG A 199 19.93 -5.81 28.39
C ARG A 199 20.05 -4.33 28.02
N LEU A 200 20.22 -4.03 26.73
CA LEU A 200 20.29 -2.65 26.22
C LEU A 200 18.95 -1.91 26.41
N ILE A 201 17.83 -2.58 26.14
CA ILE A 201 16.47 -2.03 26.33
C ILE A 201 16.17 -1.79 27.81
N ARG A 202 16.55 -2.72 28.70
CA ARG A 202 16.37 -2.53 30.14
C ARG A 202 17.19 -1.35 30.66
N ALA A 203 18.44 -1.24 30.20
CA ALA A 203 19.29 -0.12 30.58
C ALA A 203 18.74 1.24 30.11
N SER A 204 18.07 1.31 28.95
CA SER A 204 17.45 2.58 28.50
C SER A 204 16.26 2.96 29.38
N ALA A 205 15.45 1.98 29.78
CA ALA A 205 14.35 2.18 30.71
C ALA A 205 14.83 2.60 32.11
N GLU A 206 15.84 1.93 32.68
CA GLU A 206 16.41 2.24 33.99
C GLU A 206 17.02 3.65 34.05
N ARG A 207 17.62 4.09 32.94
CA ARG A 207 18.27 5.41 32.83
C ARG A 207 17.32 6.53 32.38
N ASN A 208 16.07 6.22 32.05
CA ASN A 208 15.10 7.14 31.46
C ASN A 208 15.66 7.90 30.23
N CYS A 209 16.38 7.19 29.35
CA CYS A 209 16.91 7.75 28.11
C CYS A 209 16.49 6.89 26.90
N SER A 210 16.75 7.38 25.68
CA SER A 210 16.39 6.62 24.48
C SER A 210 17.32 5.43 24.29
N LEU A 211 16.84 4.39 23.60
CA LEU A 211 17.71 3.25 23.25
C LEU A 211 18.96 3.70 22.48
N TRP A 212 18.85 4.74 21.64
CA TRP A 212 19.99 5.31 20.93
C TRP A 212 21.08 5.83 21.87
N ASP A 213 20.70 6.55 22.94
CA ASP A 213 21.65 7.10 23.90
C ASP A 213 22.45 5.99 24.61
N VAL A 214 21.78 4.86 24.86
CA VAL A 214 22.41 3.66 25.44
C VAL A 214 23.35 2.97 24.45
N LEU A 215 22.98 2.90 23.17
CA LEU A 215 23.84 2.33 22.14
C LEU A 215 25.09 3.18 21.90
N GLU A 216 24.96 4.51 21.95
CA GLU A 216 26.06 5.46 21.82
C GLU A 216 27.03 5.37 23.01
N ASN A 217 26.50 5.14 24.22
CA ASN A 217 27.32 4.95 25.42
C ASN A 217 26.87 3.73 26.25
N PRO A 218 27.30 2.51 25.88
CA PRO A 218 26.97 1.28 26.60
C PRO A 218 27.82 1.08 27.87
N ALA A 219 28.36 2.15 28.46
CA ALA A 219 29.12 2.10 29.70
C ALA A 219 28.24 1.58 30.85
N GLY A 220 28.80 0.72 31.70
CA GLY A 220 28.10 0.12 32.84
C GLY A 220 27.12 -1.00 32.49
N ILE A 221 27.01 -1.42 31.23
CA ILE A 221 26.20 -2.58 30.81
C ILE A 221 27.13 -3.76 30.59
N GLU A 222 26.81 -4.89 31.25
CA GLU A 222 27.50 -6.17 31.05
C GLU A 222 27.15 -6.75 29.68
N LEU A 223 28.01 -6.48 28.70
CA LEU A 223 27.96 -7.02 27.35
C LEU A 223 29.27 -7.74 27.05
N GLU A 224 29.18 -8.85 26.33
CA GLU A 224 30.36 -9.54 25.82
C GLU A 224 31.18 -8.59 24.92
N PRO A 225 32.52 -8.68 24.90
CA PRO A 225 33.37 -7.80 24.08
C PRO A 225 32.98 -7.77 22.60
N ARG A 226 32.58 -8.93 22.05
CA ARG A 226 32.11 -9.06 20.65
C ARG A 226 30.84 -8.26 20.38
N VAL A 227 29.89 -8.27 21.33
CA VAL A 227 28.62 -7.53 21.22
C VAL A 227 28.88 -6.03 21.35
N ARG A 228 29.76 -5.62 22.27
CA ARG A 228 30.14 -4.21 22.43
C ARG A 228 30.77 -3.64 21.16
N ASP A 229 31.67 -4.39 20.53
CA ASP A 229 32.27 -4.01 19.24
C ASP A 229 31.22 -3.94 18.12
N ALA A 230 30.30 -4.91 18.04
CA ALA A 230 29.22 -4.90 17.06
C ALA A 230 28.30 -3.67 17.21
N VAL A 231 27.94 -3.31 18.45
CA VAL A 231 27.16 -2.10 18.74
C VAL A 231 27.92 -0.84 18.33
N SER A 232 29.21 -0.74 18.69
CA SER A 232 30.04 0.42 18.33
C SER A 232 30.16 0.59 16.81
N ARG A 233 30.37 -0.51 16.06
CA ARG A 233 30.41 -0.48 14.60
C ARG A 233 29.07 -0.06 13.99
N PHE A 234 27.97 -0.56 14.53
CA PHE A 234 26.62 -0.21 14.09
C PHE A 234 26.30 1.27 14.33
N VAL A 235 26.59 1.80 15.52
CA VAL A 235 26.39 3.23 15.83
C VAL A 235 27.28 4.10 14.94
N GLY A 236 28.57 3.74 14.79
CA GLY A 236 29.51 4.47 13.93
C GLY A 236 29.06 4.51 12.47
N LEU A 237 28.51 3.40 11.95
CA LEU A 237 27.93 3.34 10.61
C LEU A 237 26.76 4.33 10.46
N LEU A 238 25.80 4.30 11.39
CA LEU A 238 24.62 5.17 11.34
C LEU A 238 24.99 6.65 11.49
N GLN A 239 25.93 6.99 12.38
CA GLN A 239 26.44 8.36 12.55
C GLN A 239 27.17 8.85 11.30
N SER A 240 28.01 8.00 10.69
CA SER A 240 28.70 8.31 9.44
C SER A 240 27.70 8.62 8.33
N TYR A 241 26.71 7.76 8.13
CA TYR A 241 25.68 7.99 7.10
C TYR A 241 24.80 9.20 7.39
N ARG A 242 24.46 9.45 8.66
CA ARG A 242 23.73 10.67 9.06
C ARG A 242 24.48 11.94 8.66
N GLN A 243 25.80 11.97 8.80
CA GLN A 243 26.60 13.10 8.36
C GLN A 243 26.67 13.20 6.83
N ARG A 244 26.84 12.07 6.13
CA ARG A 244 26.93 12.03 4.66
C ARG A 244 25.62 12.43 3.98
N PHE A 245 24.47 12.03 4.51
CA PHE A 245 23.15 12.41 3.99
C PHE A 245 22.84 13.90 4.20
N ARG A 246 23.46 14.56 5.19
CA ARG A 246 23.31 16.01 5.41
C ARG A 246 24.08 16.85 4.40
N THR A 247 25.20 16.34 3.88
CA THR A 247 26.14 17.12 3.07
C THR A 247 26.11 16.76 1.58
N SER A 248 25.56 15.61 1.19
CA SER A 248 25.58 15.15 -0.20
C SER A 248 24.30 15.47 -0.97
N SER A 249 24.44 15.90 -2.21
CA SER A 249 23.34 16.08 -3.17
C SER A 249 22.85 14.75 -3.79
N GLY A 250 23.65 13.68 -3.69
CA GLY A 250 23.42 12.40 -4.39
C GLY A 250 22.76 11.32 -3.53
N LEU A 251 21.50 11.52 -3.13
CA LEU A 251 20.79 10.61 -2.21
C LEU A 251 20.72 9.16 -2.72
N ALA A 252 20.46 8.96 -4.01
CA ALA A 252 20.36 7.63 -4.60
C ALA A 252 21.70 6.87 -4.58
N ALA A 253 22.81 7.57 -4.87
CA ALA A 253 24.15 6.98 -4.84
C ALA A 253 24.55 6.62 -3.40
N LEU A 254 24.26 7.50 -2.44
CA LEU A 254 24.49 7.22 -1.02
C LEU A 254 23.65 6.05 -0.51
N LEU A 255 22.38 5.95 -0.91
CA LEU A 255 21.52 4.83 -0.54
C LEU A 255 22.07 3.51 -1.10
N ARG A 256 22.49 3.47 -2.37
CA ARG A 256 23.14 2.28 -2.96
C ARG A 256 24.38 1.89 -2.19
N GLN A 257 25.17 2.86 -1.76
CA GLN A 257 26.34 2.56 -0.92
C GLN A 257 25.93 2.06 0.46
N LEU A 258 24.93 2.66 1.10
CA LEU A 258 24.42 2.19 2.39
C LEU A 258 24.00 0.73 2.31
N VAL A 259 23.23 0.36 1.28
CA VAL A 259 22.76 -1.02 1.05
C VAL A 259 23.93 -1.99 0.88
N LYS A 260 25.01 -1.57 0.21
CA LYS A 260 26.25 -2.36 0.09
C LYS A 260 26.99 -2.47 1.43
N ASP A 261 27.17 -1.37 2.15
CA ASP A 261 27.95 -1.32 3.39
C ASP A 261 27.25 -2.08 4.54
N ILE A 262 25.91 -2.16 4.55
CA ILE A 262 25.16 -2.99 5.50
C ILE A 262 25.08 -4.47 5.11
N ASP A 263 25.48 -4.84 3.88
CA ASP A 263 25.46 -6.19 3.33
C ASP A 263 24.07 -6.88 3.38
N ILE A 264 23.02 -6.16 2.97
CA ILE A 264 21.67 -6.77 2.87
C ILE A 264 21.64 -7.87 1.82
N GLU A 265 22.34 -7.68 0.69
CA GLU A 265 22.41 -8.68 -0.39
C GLU A 265 23.02 -10.00 0.12
N GLY A 266 24.14 -9.94 0.85
CA GLY A 266 24.75 -11.12 1.46
C GLY A 266 23.84 -11.83 2.46
N GLU A 267 23.08 -11.08 3.26
CA GLU A 267 22.12 -11.67 4.20
C GLU A 267 20.91 -12.30 3.49
N LEU A 268 20.42 -11.69 2.40
CA LEU A 268 19.35 -12.27 1.58
C LEU A 268 19.79 -13.60 0.98
N HIS A 269 21.00 -13.68 0.41
CA HIS A 269 21.58 -14.93 -0.10
C HIS A 269 21.73 -16.02 0.97
N ARG A 270 22.04 -15.65 2.22
CA ARG A 270 22.13 -16.62 3.33
C ARG A 270 20.77 -17.13 3.80
N THR A 271 19.72 -16.32 3.66
CA THR A 271 18.40 -16.63 4.19
C THR A 271 17.52 -17.33 3.14
N LEU A 272 17.72 -17.01 1.86
CA LEU A 272 17.05 -17.63 0.73
C LEU A 272 17.97 -18.74 0.22
N ASN A 273 17.75 -19.99 0.66
CA ASN A 273 18.45 -21.19 0.17
C ASN A 273 18.21 -21.51 -1.33
N ASP A 274 17.76 -20.54 -2.13
CA ASP A 274 17.41 -20.69 -3.53
C ASP A 274 17.88 -19.45 -4.34
N PRO A 275 18.93 -19.58 -5.19
CA PRO A 275 19.53 -18.47 -5.92
C PRO A 275 18.57 -17.76 -6.90
N ASP A 276 17.51 -18.44 -7.36
CA ASP A 276 16.55 -17.86 -8.32
C ASP A 276 15.51 -16.93 -7.65
N ARG A 277 15.33 -17.02 -6.33
CA ARG A 277 14.49 -16.07 -5.55
C ARG A 277 15.23 -14.83 -5.08
N ALA A 278 16.56 -14.80 -5.22
CA ALA A 278 17.42 -13.72 -4.76
C ALA A 278 17.78 -12.70 -5.86
N ARG A 279 17.31 -12.90 -7.11
CA ARG A 279 17.52 -12.00 -8.24
C ARG A 279 16.32 -11.08 -8.50
#